data_AF-A0A835S1B5-F1
#
_entry.id   AF-A0A835S1B5-F1
#
_cell.length_a   1.000
_cell.length_b   1.000
_cell.length_c   1.000
_cell.angle_alpha   90.00
_cell.angle_beta   90.00
_cell.angle_gamma   90.00
#
_symmetry.space_group_name_H-M   'P 1'
#
loop_
_entity.id
_entity.type
_entity.pdbx_description
1 polymer ?
#
loop_
_entity_poly.entity_id
_entity_poly.type
_entity_poly.pdbx_seq_one_letter_code
_entity_poly.pdbx_strand_id
1 'polypeptide(L)'
;MPTPTDDQTSDHPSSETEEEGETESVVTARSPSFPMGRVKRILRLERDIRKVNSEALYLISLSAELFTESLAEKASNAAALKRRKTVKLEHLRTAIHGHSPTADFLLDCLPKQPKSQPTSSTRKGDMEGNANGRAPD
;
A
#
# COMPACT_ATOMS: atom_id res chain seq x y z
N MET A 1 36.78 67.69 26.63
CA MET A 1 38.01 67.10 26.05
C MET A 1 38.04 65.64 26.51
N PRO A 2 37.99 64.60 25.65
CA PRO A 2 37.93 64.53 24.18
C PRO A 2 36.52 64.11 23.64
N THR A 3 36.47 63.88 22.33
CA THR A 3 35.38 63.98 21.33
C THR A 3 34.56 62.71 21.05
N PRO A 4 33.44 62.84 20.31
CA PRO A 4 32.61 61.72 19.81
C PRO A 4 33.24 61.06 18.58
N THR A 5 32.79 59.85 18.26
CA THR A 5 33.01 59.24 16.93
C THR A 5 31.74 58.52 16.53
N ASP A 6 30.93 59.21 15.73
CA ASP A 6 30.08 58.59 14.72
C ASP A 6 31.01 57.86 13.74
N ASP A 7 30.77 56.57 13.52
CA ASP A 7 31.10 55.94 12.24
C ASP A 7 29.90 55.07 11.85
N GLN A 8 29.08 55.63 10.96
CA GLN A 8 28.22 54.84 10.10
C GLN A 8 29.12 54.28 8.99
N THR A 9 29.33 52.97 9.00
CA THR A 9 29.65 52.25 7.77
C THR A 9 28.42 51.40 7.41
N SER A 10 27.88 51.72 6.24
CA SER A 10 26.76 51.09 5.55
C SER A 10 27.15 49.76 4.89
N ASP A 11 26.10 49.05 4.45
CA ASP A 11 26.06 48.01 3.41
C ASP A 11 26.19 46.52 3.83
N HIS A 12 25.01 45.89 3.86
CA HIS A 12 24.69 44.48 3.60
C HIS A 12 25.06 44.06 2.15
N PRO A 13 24.95 42.79 1.68
CA PRO A 13 24.80 41.48 2.34
C PRO A 13 25.77 40.40 1.75
N SER A 14 25.53 39.13 2.12
CA SER A 14 25.92 37.89 1.39
C SER A 14 27.23 37.19 1.77
N SER A 15 27.10 36.25 2.71
CA SER A 15 27.76 34.95 2.60
C SER A 15 26.81 33.94 3.24
N GLU A 16 25.96 33.38 2.38
CA GLU A 16 25.17 32.19 2.65
C GLU A 16 26.14 31.06 2.99
N THR A 17 26.28 30.75 4.28
CA THR A 17 26.85 29.45 4.68
C THR A 17 25.66 28.54 4.90
N GLU A 18 25.54 27.61 3.97
CA GLU A 18 24.55 26.56 3.86
C GLU A 18 24.34 25.87 5.22
N GLU A 19 23.17 26.06 5.82
CA GLU A 19 22.67 25.10 6.81
C GLU A 19 22.32 23.83 6.03
N GLU A 20 23.25 22.88 6.04
CA GLU A 20 22.92 21.48 5.83
C GLU A 20 21.94 21.09 6.95
N GLY A 21 20.65 21.14 6.61
CA GLY A 21 19.59 20.51 7.36
C GLY A 21 19.84 19.00 7.38
N GLU A 22 20.70 18.57 8.28
CA GLU A 22 20.78 17.19 8.72
C GLU A 22 19.41 16.88 9.33
N THR A 23 18.53 16.30 8.51
CA THR A 23 17.38 15.60 9.04
C THR A 23 17.93 14.41 9.81
N GLU A 24 18.36 14.66 11.06
CA GLU A 24 18.36 13.66 12.11
C GLU A 24 16.90 13.19 12.20
N SER A 25 16.57 12.20 11.39
CA SER A 25 15.41 11.37 11.64
C SER A 25 15.68 10.77 13.00
N VAL A 26 15.14 11.41 14.04
CA VAL A 26 15.08 10.86 15.38
C VAL A 26 14.51 9.47 15.17
N VAL A 27 15.37 8.44 15.24
CA VAL A 27 14.94 7.05 15.30
C VAL A 27 14.39 6.91 16.70
N THR A 28 13.24 7.53 16.95
CA THR A 28 12.41 7.26 18.10
C THR A 28 12.23 5.77 18.03
N ALA A 29 12.78 5.04 19.00
CA ALA A 29 12.74 3.58 19.03
C ALA A 29 11.27 3.14 19.01
N ARG A 30 10.75 2.93 17.80
CA ARG A 30 9.34 2.67 17.55
C ARG A 30 9.11 1.23 17.95
N SER A 31 8.37 1.04 19.03
CA SER A 31 7.91 -0.29 19.41
C SER A 31 7.03 -0.85 18.27
N PRO A 32 7.29 -2.06 17.76
CA PRO A 32 6.46 -2.65 16.72
C PRO A 32 5.05 -2.89 17.27
N SER A 33 4.02 -2.59 16.47
CA SER A 33 2.62 -2.82 16.86
C SER A 33 2.29 -4.32 16.99
N PHE A 34 3.06 -5.19 16.34
CA PHE A 34 2.84 -6.63 16.39
C PHE A 34 3.31 -7.25 17.72
N PRO A 35 2.55 -8.21 18.29
CA PRO A 35 2.99 -8.95 19.46
C PRO A 35 4.26 -9.77 19.18
N MET A 36 5.39 -9.36 19.74
CA MET A 36 6.71 -9.97 19.51
C MET A 36 6.72 -11.49 19.73
N GLY A 37 5.97 -11.99 20.72
CA GLY A 37 5.84 -13.42 20.98
C GLY A 37 5.13 -14.21 19.87
N ARG A 38 4.20 -13.58 19.13
CA ARG A 38 3.56 -14.19 17.96
C ARG A 38 4.49 -14.20 16.76
N VAL A 39 5.19 -13.09 16.50
CA VAL A 39 6.19 -13.01 15.41
C VAL A 39 7.27 -14.08 15.61
N LYS A 40 7.82 -14.21 16.83
CA LYS A 40 8.81 -15.24 17.17
C LYS A 40 8.29 -16.67 16.95
N ARG A 41 7.01 -16.92 17.19
CA ARG A 41 6.40 -18.25 16.97
C ARG A 41 6.30 -18.56 15.47
N ILE A 42 5.89 -17.60 14.66
CA ILE A 42 5.82 -17.74 13.20
C ILE A 42 7.21 -18.02 12.62
N LEU A 43 8.23 -17.26 13.05
CA LEU A 43 9.61 -17.48 12.62
C LEU A 43 10.13 -18.88 12.95
N ARG A 44 9.67 -19.49 14.05
CA ARG A 44 10.07 -20.84 14.46
C ARG A 44 9.25 -21.98 13.83
N LEU A 45 8.29 -21.66 12.96
CA LEU A 45 7.66 -22.70 12.15
C LEU A 45 8.65 -23.30 11.15
N GLU A 46 9.69 -22.54 10.78
CA GLU A 46 10.78 -23.03 9.96
C GLU A 46 11.71 -23.97 10.73
N ARG A 47 11.95 -25.15 10.14
CA ARG A 47 12.61 -26.29 10.81
C ARG A 47 14.08 -26.04 11.14
N ASP A 48 14.72 -25.11 10.44
CA ASP A 48 16.12 -24.76 10.54
C ASP A 48 16.38 -23.57 11.49
N ILE A 49 15.34 -22.86 11.93
CA ILE A 49 15.47 -21.70 12.84
C ILE A 49 15.50 -22.16 14.30
N ARG A 50 16.72 -22.36 14.83
CA ARG A 50 16.94 -22.75 16.24
C ARG A 50 16.86 -21.59 17.22
N LYS A 51 17.41 -20.43 16.85
CA LYS A 51 17.50 -19.24 17.70
C LYS A 51 17.14 -18.01 16.86
N VAL A 52 16.44 -17.06 17.50
CA VAL A 52 16.12 -15.75 16.93
C VAL A 52 16.54 -14.74 17.99
N ASN A 53 17.48 -13.86 17.66
CA ASN A 53 17.93 -12.80 18.56
C ASN A 53 16.91 -11.65 18.59
N SER A 54 17.04 -10.73 19.55
CA SER A 54 16.09 -9.63 19.75
C SER A 54 16.09 -8.63 18.59
N GLU A 55 17.25 -8.33 18.02
CA GLU A 55 17.40 -7.36 16.93
C GLU A 55 16.72 -7.85 15.65
N ALA A 56 16.96 -9.10 15.24
CA ALA A 56 16.30 -9.71 14.10
C ALA A 56 14.78 -9.77 14.31
N LEU A 57 14.33 -10.13 15.52
CA LEU A 57 12.91 -10.14 15.84
C LEU A 57 12.29 -8.73 15.72
N TYR A 58 12.99 -7.71 16.18
CA TYR A 58 12.56 -6.31 16.09
C TYR A 58 12.49 -5.83 14.63
N LEU A 59 13.55 -6.03 13.85
CA LEU A 59 13.60 -5.67 12.44
C LEU A 59 12.51 -6.35 11.64
N ILE A 60 12.35 -7.67 11.78
CA ILE A 60 11.29 -8.42 11.09
C ILE A 60 9.90 -7.89 11.48
N SER A 61 9.69 -7.53 12.74
CA SER A 61 8.40 -7.00 13.20
C SER A 61 8.09 -5.64 12.56
N LEU A 62 9.08 -4.74 12.47
CA LEU A 62 8.92 -3.45 11.79
C LEU A 62 8.75 -3.62 10.28
N SER A 63 9.55 -4.48 9.65
CA SER A 63 9.45 -4.76 8.22
C SER A 63 8.08 -5.34 7.87
N ALA A 64 7.55 -6.25 8.69
CA ALA A 64 6.21 -6.79 8.48
C ALA A 64 5.12 -5.72 8.60
N GLU A 65 5.31 -4.71 9.47
CA GLU A 65 4.35 -3.63 9.66
C GLU A 65 4.32 -2.73 8.42
N LEU A 66 5.50 -2.26 7.98
CA LEU A 66 5.66 -1.48 6.75
C LEU A 66 5.20 -2.25 5.51
N PHE A 67 5.48 -3.55 5.45
CA PHE A 67 5.01 -4.42 4.37
C PHE A 67 3.49 -4.49 4.32
N THR A 68 2.85 -4.68 5.47
CA THR A 68 1.39 -4.76 5.57
C THR A 68 0.74 -3.43 5.15
N GLU A 69 1.29 -2.31 5.60
CA GLU A 69 0.85 -0.97 5.22
C GLU A 69 0.98 -0.74 3.71
N SER A 70 2.16 -0.98 3.13
CA SER A 70 2.40 -0.82 1.70
C SER A 70 1.49 -1.71 0.84
N LEU A 71 1.27 -2.97 1.26
CA LEU A 71 0.39 -3.88 0.54
C LEU A 71 -1.08 -3.45 0.63
N ALA A 72 -1.53 -3.02 1.81
CA ALA A 72 -2.88 -2.51 2.03
C ALA A 72 -3.15 -1.25 1.21
N GLU A 73 -2.20 -0.32 1.15
CA GLU A 73 -2.28 0.90 0.34
C GLU A 73 -2.42 0.55 -1.16
N LYS A 74 -1.54 -0.30 -1.69
CA LYS A 74 -1.59 -0.74 -3.09
C LYS A 74 -2.92 -1.46 -3.42
N ALA A 75 -3.41 -2.31 -2.53
CA ALA A 75 -4.69 -2.99 -2.69
C ALA A 75 -5.89 -2.03 -2.62
N SER A 76 -5.82 -1.02 -1.75
CA SER A 76 -6.80 0.06 -1.68
C SER A 76 -6.82 0.88 -2.96
N ASN A 77 -5.66 1.27 -3.48
CA ASN A 77 -5.52 1.99 -4.75
C ASN A 77 -6.11 1.18 -5.91
N ALA A 78 -5.83 -0.12 -5.98
CA ALA A 78 -6.45 -1.02 -6.97
C ALA A 78 -7.98 -1.08 -6.85
N ALA A 79 -8.54 -1.03 -5.64
CA ALA A 79 -9.98 -0.95 -5.42
C ALA A 79 -10.56 0.41 -5.85
N ALA A 80 -9.88 1.51 -5.53
CA ALA A 80 -10.27 2.87 -5.85
C ALA A 80 -10.30 3.11 -7.38
N LEU A 81 -9.32 2.56 -8.12
CA LEU A 81 -9.30 2.58 -9.59
C LEU A 81 -10.56 1.91 -10.20
N LYS A 82 -11.11 0.90 -9.51
CA LYS A 82 -12.38 0.25 -9.87
C LYS A 82 -13.62 0.91 -9.25
N ARG A 83 -13.48 2.11 -8.68
CA ARG A 83 -14.54 2.87 -7.98
C ARG A 83 -15.19 2.07 -6.84
N ARG A 84 -14.41 1.23 -6.15
CA ARG A 84 -14.87 0.46 -4.99
C ARG A 84 -14.30 1.06 -3.71
N LYS A 85 -15.13 1.10 -2.66
CA LYS A 85 -14.72 1.46 -1.29
C LYS A 85 -14.30 0.24 -0.45
N THR A 86 -14.53 -0.97 -0.96
CA THR A 86 -14.23 -2.23 -0.27
C THR A 86 -13.09 -2.94 -0.99
N VAL A 87 -12.03 -3.26 -0.26
CA VAL A 87 -10.92 -4.09 -0.76
C VAL A 87 -11.39 -5.56 -0.82
N LYS A 88 -11.14 -6.20 -1.96
CA LYS A 88 -11.49 -7.60 -2.25
C LYS A 88 -10.23 -8.34 -2.68
N LEU A 89 -10.30 -9.67 -2.68
CA LEU A 89 -9.18 -10.52 -3.07
C LEU A 89 -8.66 -10.23 -4.49
N GLU A 90 -9.52 -9.81 -5.43
CA GLU A 90 -9.10 -9.38 -6.76
C GLU A 90 -8.19 -8.13 -6.73
N HIS A 91 -8.45 -7.18 -5.84
CA HIS A 91 -7.64 -5.96 -5.70
C HIS A 91 -6.29 -6.29 -5.08
N LEU A 92 -6.27 -7.20 -4.09
CA LEU A 92 -5.04 -7.70 -3.49
C LEU A 92 -4.17 -8.42 -4.54
N ARG A 93 -4.78 -9.23 -5.41
CA ARG A 93 -4.05 -9.84 -6.53
C ARG A 93 -3.44 -8.80 -7.45
N THR A 94 -4.19 -7.79 -7.86
CA THR A 94 -3.66 -6.72 -8.71
C THR A 94 -2.46 -6.03 -8.06
N ALA A 95 -2.56 -5.71 -6.77
CA ALA A 95 -1.46 -5.10 -6.02
C ALA A 95 -0.21 -5.99 -5.96
N ILE A 96 -0.39 -7.30 -5.73
CA ILE A 96 0.71 -8.27 -5.66
C ILE A 96 1.38 -8.47 -7.02
N HIS A 97 0.60 -8.62 -8.10
CA HIS A 97 1.16 -8.77 -9.47
C HIS A 97 1.95 -7.54 -9.92
N GLY A 98 1.62 -6.35 -9.41
CA GLY A 98 2.34 -5.11 -9.74
C GLY A 98 3.74 -5.00 -9.13
N HIS A 99 4.16 -5.94 -8.27
CA HIS A 99 5.47 -5.91 -7.62
C HIS A 99 6.11 -7.32 -7.60
N SER A 100 7.02 -7.57 -8.54
CA SER A 100 7.62 -8.91 -8.76
C SER A 100 8.12 -9.58 -7.46
N PRO A 101 8.93 -8.92 -6.59
CA PRO A 101 9.41 -9.59 -5.39
C PRO A 101 8.29 -10.02 -4.43
N THR A 102 7.16 -9.31 -4.44
CA THR A 102 5.99 -9.70 -3.63
C THR A 102 5.19 -10.80 -4.30
N ALA A 103 5.10 -10.78 -5.63
CA ALA A 103 4.44 -11.82 -6.41
C ALA A 103 5.08 -13.20 -6.17
N ASP A 104 6.41 -13.25 -6.14
CA ASP A 104 7.20 -14.47 -6.02
C ASP A 104 6.86 -15.32 -4.79
N PHE A 105 6.44 -14.71 -3.68
CA PHE A 105 6.09 -15.45 -2.45
C PHE A 105 4.60 -15.46 -2.13
N LEU A 106 3.81 -14.48 -2.61
CA LEU A 106 2.39 -14.39 -2.24
C LEU A 106 1.43 -15.04 -3.22
N LEU A 107 1.71 -15.10 -4.52
CA LEU A 107 0.70 -15.53 -5.49
C LEU A 107 0.22 -16.98 -5.25
N ASP A 108 1.17 -17.86 -4.92
CA ASP A 108 0.88 -19.26 -4.62
C ASP A 108 0.19 -19.47 -3.27
N CYS A 109 0.21 -18.47 -2.39
CA CYS A 109 -0.45 -18.49 -1.09
C CYS A 109 -1.93 -18.06 -1.16
N LEU A 110 -2.43 -17.56 -2.30
CA LEU A 110 -3.78 -17.02 -2.39
C LEU A 110 -4.84 -18.05 -2.85
N PRO A 111 -6.07 -18.04 -2.29
CA PRO A 111 -7.13 -18.97 -2.68
C PRO A 111 -7.55 -18.78 -4.14
N LYS A 112 -7.43 -19.82 -4.99
CA LYS A 112 -7.81 -19.78 -6.42
C LYS A 112 -9.20 -19.15 -6.62
N GLN A 113 -9.36 -18.30 -7.63
CA GLN A 113 -10.65 -17.70 -7.93
C GLN A 113 -11.67 -18.80 -8.29
N PRO A 114 -12.90 -18.75 -7.74
CA PRO A 114 -13.96 -19.60 -8.23
C PRO A 114 -14.17 -19.28 -9.71
N LYS A 115 -14.09 -20.30 -10.56
CA LYS A 115 -14.37 -20.14 -12.00
C LYS A 115 -15.81 -19.65 -12.13
N SER A 116 -16.01 -18.39 -12.47
CA SER A 116 -17.33 -17.88 -12.82
C SER A 116 -17.81 -18.66 -14.05
N GLN A 117 -18.81 -19.54 -13.86
CA GLN A 117 -19.54 -20.08 -14.99
C GLN A 117 -20.06 -18.89 -15.81
N PRO A 118 -19.94 -18.92 -17.16
CA PRO A 118 -20.53 -17.89 -17.98
C PRO A 118 -22.05 -17.99 -17.81
N THR A 119 -22.66 -17.00 -17.16
CA THR A 119 -24.11 -16.84 -17.18
C THR A 119 -24.48 -16.43 -18.60
N SER A 120 -24.87 -17.40 -19.43
CA SER A 120 -25.51 -17.17 -20.71
C SER A 120 -26.89 -16.55 -20.49
N SER A 121 -26.95 -15.27 -20.14
CA SER A 121 -28.17 -14.49 -20.26
C SER A 121 -28.28 -14.01 -21.71
N THR A 122 -28.63 -14.93 -22.61
CA THR A 122 -29.14 -14.59 -23.94
C THR A 122 -30.43 -13.80 -23.73
N ARG A 123 -30.34 -12.47 -23.82
CA ARG A 123 -31.51 -11.63 -24.10
C ARG A 123 -31.91 -11.91 -25.55
N LYS A 124 -32.98 -12.67 -25.77
CA LYS A 124 -33.61 -12.77 -27.08
C LYS A 124 -35.10 -13.04 -26.89
N GLY A 125 -35.91 -12.00 -27.07
CA GLY A 125 -37.36 -12.13 -26.99
C GLY A 125 -38.18 -10.84 -27.03
N ASP A 126 -37.69 -9.75 -27.65
CA ASP A 126 -38.55 -8.62 -28.02
C ASP A 126 -38.46 -8.42 -29.54
N MET A 127 -39.44 -8.96 -30.25
CA MET A 127 -39.84 -8.47 -31.58
C MET A 127 -41.36 -8.42 -31.62
N GLU A 128 -41.85 -7.27 -31.18
CA GLU A 128 -43.17 -6.72 -31.42
C GLU A 128 -43.37 -6.54 -32.94
N GLY A 129 -44.47 -7.04 -33.49
CA GLY A 129 -44.69 -7.15 -34.93
C GLY A 129 -46.15 -7.32 -35.34
N ASN A 130 -46.92 -6.25 -35.14
CA ASN A 130 -47.94 -5.67 -36.03
C ASN A 130 -49.21 -6.44 -36.46
N ALA A 131 -50.30 -5.66 -36.47
CA ALA A 131 -51.68 -5.96 -36.79
C ALA A 131 -51.96 -6.33 -38.26
N ASN A 132 -52.95 -7.20 -38.48
CA ASN A 132 -54.07 -6.97 -39.40
C ASN A 132 -55.08 -8.12 -39.36
N GLY A 133 -56.26 -7.86 -38.78
CA GLY A 133 -57.41 -8.76 -38.79
C GLY A 133 -58.69 -7.99 -39.02
N ARG A 134 -58.88 -7.51 -40.25
CA ARG A 134 -60.16 -7.02 -40.77
C ARG A 134 -60.70 -8.09 -41.72
N ALA A 135 -61.88 -8.63 -41.42
CA ALA A 135 -62.77 -9.20 -42.42
C ALA A 135 -64.23 -8.94 -41.99
N PRO A 136 -65.13 -8.64 -42.93
CA PRO A 136 -66.53 -8.31 -42.67
C PRO A 136 -67.42 -9.57 -42.72
N ASP A 137 -68.43 -9.63 -41.85
CA ASP A 137 -69.87 -9.79 -42.17
C ASP A 137 -70.67 -9.82 -40.86
#